data_AF-X0ZG09-F1
#
_entry.id   AF-X0ZG09-F1
#
_cell.length_a   1.000
_cell.length_b   1.000
_cell.length_c   1.000
_cell.angle_alpha   90.00
_cell.angle_beta   90.00
_cell.angle_gamma   90.00
#
_symmetry.space_group_name_H-M   'P 1'
#
loop_
_entity.id
_entity.type
_entity.pdbx_description
1 polymer ?
#
loop_
_entity_poly.entity_id
_entity_poly.type
_entity_poly.pdbx_seq_one_letter_code
_entity_poly.pdbx_strand_id
1 'polypeptide(L)'
;MRRDMESNLEKELFSMEGVRNVQYLTFALSSDGQQLAITSLLIKFSPMTLIHRILTMPAIGGELRELFKNDELKQYPMVAWTPDGKFLLFTNSIPVTDSIPDAINAVWLIPASGGQARELCRPQTTMYGILWRTLDVHPDGKR
;
A
#
# COMPACT_ATOMS: atom_id res chain seq x y z
N MET A 1 -9.12 8.31 -10.88
CA MET A 1 -9.89 8.95 -11.96
C MET A 1 -9.65 8.12 -13.21
N ARG A 2 -10.68 7.53 -13.82
CA ARG A 2 -10.55 6.82 -15.09
C ARG A 2 -11.27 7.62 -16.15
N ARG A 3 -10.58 7.97 -17.24
CA ARG A 3 -11.16 8.63 -18.40
C ARG A 3 -11.48 7.58 -19.45
N ASP A 4 -12.72 7.54 -19.88
CA ASP A 4 -13.11 6.81 -21.08
C ASP A 4 -12.85 7.72 -22.30
N MET A 5 -11.97 7.29 -23.20
CA MET A 5 -11.42 8.15 -24.26
C MET A 5 -12.41 8.38 -25.42
N GLU A 6 -13.50 7.62 -25.49
CA GLU A 6 -14.53 7.78 -26.53
C GLU A 6 -15.73 8.62 -26.07
N SER A 7 -16.03 8.63 -24.77
CA SER A 7 -17.28 9.22 -24.25
C SER A 7 -17.07 10.45 -23.35
N ASN A 8 -15.82 10.76 -22.96
CA ASN A 8 -15.44 11.86 -22.06
C ASN A 8 -16.24 11.90 -20.73
N LEU A 9 -16.84 10.77 -20.35
CA LEU A 9 -17.58 10.59 -19.10
C LEU A 9 -16.58 10.25 -17.99
N GLU A 10 -16.41 11.17 -17.05
CA GLU A 10 -15.66 10.94 -15.82
C GLU A 10 -16.55 10.18 -14.83
N LYS A 11 -16.11 9.00 -14.39
CA LYS A 11 -16.76 8.26 -13.31
C LYS A 11 -15.89 8.28 -12.06
N GLU A 12 -16.45 8.81 -10.98
CA GLU A 12 -15.88 8.69 -9.65
C GLU A 12 -15.88 7.21 -9.23
N LEU A 13 -14.70 6.65 -8.99
CA LEU A 13 -14.55 5.23 -8.64
C LEU A 13 -14.91 4.96 -7.18
N PHE A 14 -14.78 6.00 -6.35
CA PHE A 14 -15.10 5.96 -4.94
C PHE A 14 -15.19 7.38 -4.39
N SER A 15 -16.28 7.69 -3.69
CA SER A 15 -16.46 8.91 -2.90
C SER A 15 -16.66 8.53 -1.45
N MET A 16 -16.02 9.24 -0.54
CA MET A 16 -16.16 9.01 0.90
C MET A 16 -16.71 10.26 1.57
N GLU A 17 -17.98 10.58 1.28
CA GLU A 17 -18.71 11.56 2.06
C GLU A 17 -18.67 11.16 3.55
N GLY A 18 -18.16 12.05 4.39
CA GLY A 18 -18.18 11.88 5.85
C GLY A 18 -16.96 11.18 6.48
N VAL A 19 -15.98 10.70 5.71
CA VAL A 19 -14.76 10.13 6.31
C VAL A 19 -13.78 11.24 6.66
N ARG A 20 -13.90 11.71 7.90
CA ARG A 20 -12.98 12.67 8.50
C ARG A 20 -11.71 11.94 8.95
N ASN A 21 -10.57 12.62 8.88
CA ASN A 21 -9.30 12.17 9.43
C ASN A 21 -8.67 10.93 8.76
N VAL A 22 -9.02 10.66 7.49
CA VAL A 22 -8.35 9.66 6.67
C VAL A 22 -7.63 10.35 5.51
N GLN A 23 -6.37 10.00 5.29
CA GLN A 23 -5.61 10.41 4.12
C GLN A 23 -5.32 9.19 3.24
N TYR A 24 -5.53 9.32 1.93
CA TYR A 24 -5.11 8.33 0.94
C TYR A 24 -3.80 8.79 0.31
N LEU A 25 -2.79 7.93 0.30
CA LEU A 25 -1.42 8.35 0.06
C LEU A 25 -0.88 7.85 -1.28
N THR A 26 -0.96 6.55 -1.52
CA THR A 26 -0.59 5.91 -2.78
C THR A 26 -1.59 4.82 -3.15
N PHE A 27 -1.60 4.45 -4.42
CA PHE A 27 -2.39 3.35 -4.96
C PHE A 27 -1.58 2.57 -6.00
N ALA A 28 -1.93 1.29 -6.19
CA ALA A 28 -1.36 0.42 -7.21
C ALA A 28 -2.46 -0.44 -7.84
N LEU A 29 -2.46 -0.56 -9.16
CA LEU A 29 -3.38 -1.43 -9.89
C LEU A 29 -2.76 -2.83 -10.05
N SER A 30 -3.56 -3.89 -9.93
CA SER A 30 -3.12 -5.24 -10.23
C SER A 30 -2.78 -5.39 -11.72
N SER A 31 -1.92 -6.34 -12.06
CA SER A 31 -1.44 -6.58 -13.43
C SER A 31 -2.57 -6.85 -14.43
N ASP A 32 -3.64 -7.50 -13.98
CA ASP A 32 -4.86 -7.78 -14.76
C ASP A 32 -5.85 -6.59 -14.80
N GLY A 33 -5.54 -5.49 -14.10
CA GLY A 33 -6.37 -4.30 -14.04
C GLY A 33 -7.64 -4.44 -13.21
N GLN A 34 -7.84 -5.54 -12.48
CA GLN A 34 -9.10 -5.84 -11.79
C GLN A 34 -9.17 -5.31 -10.36
N GLN A 35 -8.03 -5.11 -9.70
CA GLN A 35 -7.96 -4.71 -8.30
C GLN A 35 -7.07 -3.49 -8.09
N LEU A 36 -7.49 -2.62 -7.17
CA LEU A 36 -6.70 -1.49 -6.70
C LEU A 36 -6.26 -1.76 -5.27
N ALA A 37 -4.98 -1.59 -4.99
CA ALA A 37 -4.45 -1.47 -3.64
C ALA A 37 -4.30 0.00 -3.29
N ILE A 38 -4.61 0.37 -2.06
CA ILE A 38 -4.56 1.75 -1.57
C ILE A 38 -3.93 1.77 -0.20
N THR A 39 -2.97 2.65 0.02
CA THR A 39 -2.44 2.93 1.36
C THR A 39 -3.20 4.12 1.94
N SER A 40 -3.67 3.99 3.18
CA SER A 40 -4.32 5.09 3.89
C SER A 40 -3.74 5.31 5.28
N LEU A 41 -3.85 6.54 5.77
CA LEU A 41 -3.54 6.93 7.14
C LEU A 41 -4.84 7.34 7.82
N LEU A 42 -5.22 6.62 8.88
CA LEU A 42 -6.30 7.04 9.77
C LEU A 42 -5.70 7.76 10.98
N ILE A 43 -6.13 8.99 11.20
CA ILE A 43 -5.69 9.84 12.30
C ILE A 43 -6.77 9.80 13.39
N LYS A 44 -6.44 9.26 14.56
CA LYS A 44 -7.28 9.36 15.76
C LYS A 44 -6.76 10.47 16.63
N PHE A 45 -7.66 11.36 17.08
CA PHE A 45 -7.35 12.42 18.02
C PHE A 45 -7.69 11.96 19.45
N SER A 46 -6.84 12.34 20.41
CA SER A 46 -7.02 12.11 21.86
C SER A 46 -7.01 10.64 22.32
N PRO A 47 -5.82 9.99 22.43
CA PRO A 47 -4.49 10.49 22.08
C PRO A 47 -4.25 10.45 20.57
N MET A 48 -3.30 11.28 20.08
CA MET A 48 -2.92 11.26 18.67
C MET A 48 -2.35 9.89 18.30
N THR A 49 -3.04 9.15 17.44
CA THR A 49 -2.58 7.86 16.92
C THR A 49 -2.68 7.87 15.40
N LEU A 50 -1.61 7.47 14.73
CA LEU A 50 -1.53 7.35 13.28
C LEU A 50 -1.61 5.88 12.90
N ILE A 51 -2.71 5.47 12.28
CA ILE A 51 -2.93 4.09 11.87
C ILE A 51 -2.74 4.00 10.37
N HIS A 52 -1.63 3.39 9.95
CA HIS A 52 -1.34 3.10 8.56
C HIS A 52 -2.10 1.85 8.15
N ARG A 53 -2.75 1.87 6.98
CA ARG A 53 -3.56 0.77 6.47
C ARG A 53 -3.25 0.50 5.02
N ILE A 54 -3.35 -0.77 4.62
CA ILE A 54 -3.38 -1.20 3.23
C ILE A 54 -4.76 -1.78 2.96
N LEU A 55 -5.43 -1.21 1.97
CA LEU A 55 -6.77 -1.56 1.56
C LEU A 55 -6.74 -2.09 0.12
N THR A 56 -7.71 -2.91 -0.24
CA THR A 56 -7.96 -3.31 -1.64
C THR A 56 -9.41 -3.11 -2.02
N MET A 57 -9.67 -2.83 -3.29
CA MET A 57 -11.02 -2.79 -3.85
C MET A 57 -11.02 -3.19 -5.34
N PRO A 58 -12.17 -3.54 -5.93
CA PRO A 58 -12.28 -3.69 -7.38
C PRO A 58 -11.92 -2.38 -8.11
N ALA A 59 -11.21 -2.48 -9.22
CA ALA A 59 -10.78 -1.31 -10.01
C ALA A 59 -11.96 -0.54 -10.64
N ILE A 60 -13.10 -1.22 -10.81
CA ILE A 60 -14.35 -0.61 -11.28
C ILE A 60 -15.12 0.14 -10.18
N GLY A 61 -14.57 0.20 -8.97
CA GLY A 61 -15.24 0.67 -7.76
C GLY A 61 -15.94 -0.47 -7.03
N GLY A 62 -16.21 -0.28 -5.74
CA GLY A 62 -16.83 -1.27 -4.88
C GLY A 62 -16.44 -1.13 -3.42
N GLU A 63 -16.64 -2.19 -2.64
CA GLU A 63 -16.28 -2.20 -1.23
C GLU A 63 -14.77 -2.22 -1.01
N LEU A 64 -14.30 -1.39 -0.08
CA LEU A 64 -12.92 -1.41 0.41
C LEU A 64 -12.76 -2.54 1.43
N ARG A 65 -11.72 -3.34 1.22
CA ARG A 65 -11.30 -4.39 2.14
C ARG A 65 -9.98 -4.00 2.80
N GLU A 66 -9.93 -3.95 4.12
CA GLU A 66 -8.68 -3.79 4.86
C GLU A 66 -7.89 -5.10 4.86
N LEU A 67 -6.64 -5.07 4.40
CA LEU A 67 -5.74 -6.21 4.41
C LEU A 67 -4.70 -6.11 5.52
N PHE A 68 -4.23 -4.89 5.81
CA PHE A 68 -3.20 -4.65 6.80
C PHE A 68 -3.47 -3.35 7.56
N LYS A 69 -3.14 -3.35 8.86
CA LYS A 69 -3.14 -2.16 9.72
C LYS A 69 -1.95 -2.20 10.65
N ASN A 70 -1.33 -1.04 10.88
CA ASN A 70 -0.25 -0.88 11.86
C ASN A 70 -0.22 0.57 12.36
N ASP A 71 -0.21 0.75 13.67
CA ASP A 71 -0.17 2.05 14.36
C ASP A 71 1.22 2.40 14.93
N GLU A 72 2.19 1.50 14.75
CA GLU A 72 3.59 1.70 15.15
C GLU A 72 4.47 2.20 14.00
N LEU A 73 3.94 2.16 12.76
CA LEU A 73 4.64 2.63 11.57
C LEU A 73 5.02 4.11 11.69
N LYS A 74 6.29 4.41 11.37
CA LYS A 74 6.81 5.79 11.35
C LYS A 74 6.86 6.39 9.95
N GLN A 75 6.74 5.56 8.92
CA GLN A 75 6.76 5.97 7.52
C GLN A 75 5.55 5.42 6.77
N TYR A 76 5.15 6.13 5.72
CA TYR A 76 4.10 5.68 4.83
C TYR A 76 4.52 4.41 4.09
N PRO A 77 3.78 3.30 4.20
CA PRO A 77 4.10 2.10 3.47
C PRO A 77 3.93 2.39 1.98
N MET A 78 4.87 1.89 1.19
CA MET A 78 4.68 1.74 -0.24
C MET A 78 3.99 0.40 -0.51
N VAL A 79 3.24 0.29 -1.60
CA VAL A 79 2.53 -0.94 -1.97
C VAL A 79 2.68 -1.24 -3.46
N ALA A 80 2.78 -2.52 -3.80
CA ALA A 80 2.64 -3.01 -5.17
C ALA A 80 2.11 -4.44 -5.21
N TRP A 81 1.55 -4.81 -6.35
CA TRP A 81 1.07 -6.16 -6.62
C TRP A 81 2.20 -7.06 -7.13
N THR A 82 2.17 -8.34 -6.75
CA THR A 82 2.91 -9.36 -7.50
C THR A 82 2.29 -9.53 -8.89
N PRO A 83 3.06 -9.97 -9.91
CA PRO A 83 2.55 -10.00 -11.28
C PRO A 83 1.43 -11.03 -11.46
N ASP A 84 1.37 -12.05 -10.61
CA ASP A 84 0.29 -13.03 -10.55
C ASP A 84 -0.97 -12.53 -9.81
N GLY A 85 -0.94 -11.32 -9.25
CA GLY A 85 -2.04 -10.70 -8.51
C GLY A 85 -2.38 -11.37 -7.17
N LYS A 86 -1.62 -12.39 -6.75
CA LYS A 86 -1.94 -13.17 -5.53
C LYS A 86 -1.50 -12.49 -4.25
N PHE A 87 -0.53 -11.59 -4.32
CA PHE A 87 0.05 -10.94 -3.16
C PHE A 87 0.27 -9.45 -3.38
N LEU A 88 0.38 -8.74 -2.27
CA LEU A 88 0.91 -7.38 -2.21
C LEU A 88 2.27 -7.40 -1.52
N LEU A 89 3.22 -6.69 -2.12
CA LEU A 89 4.48 -6.29 -1.51
C LEU A 89 4.29 -4.92 -0.86
N PHE A 90 4.81 -4.74 0.35
CA PHE A 90 4.79 -3.44 1.01
C PHE A 90 5.99 -3.21 1.93
N THR A 91 6.32 -1.94 2.17
CA THR A 91 7.37 -1.57 3.12
C THR A 91 6.81 -1.44 4.53
N ASN A 92 7.51 -2.02 5.51
CA ASN A 92 7.17 -1.91 6.92
C ASN A 92 8.40 -1.42 7.70
N SER A 93 8.32 -0.18 8.18
CA SER A 93 9.41 0.51 8.88
C SER A 93 9.14 0.48 10.38
N ILE A 94 9.84 -0.40 11.09
CA ILE A 94 9.81 -0.47 12.56
C ILE A 94 10.76 0.62 13.10
N PRO A 95 10.53 1.19 14.30
CA PRO A 95 11.42 2.21 14.86
C PRO A 95 12.88 1.74 14.97
N VAL A 96 13.81 2.65 14.63
CA VAL A 96 15.21 2.54 15.05
C VAL A 96 15.23 2.62 16.57
N THR A 97 15.75 1.59 17.21
CA THR A 97 16.02 1.58 18.65
C THR A 97 17.52 1.39 18.86
N ASP A 98 18.05 1.68 20.04
CA ASP A 98 19.47 1.43 20.35
C ASP A 98 19.86 -0.04 20.14
N SER A 99 18.89 -0.96 20.22
CA SER A 99 19.04 -2.39 19.95
C SER A 99 18.92 -2.76 18.45
N ILE A 100 18.40 -1.86 17.62
CA ILE A 100 18.18 -2.06 16.17
C ILE A 100 18.61 -0.78 15.43
N PRO A 101 19.93 -0.53 15.33
CA PRO A 101 20.47 0.70 14.70
C PRO A 101 20.16 0.81 13.20
N ASP A 102 19.82 -0.32 12.56
CA ASP A 102 19.48 -0.44 11.15
C ASP A 102 17.99 -0.82 10.96
N ALA A 103 17.06 -0.01 11.47
CA ALA A 103 15.61 -0.26 11.26
C ALA A 103 15.17 0.10 9.83
N ILE A 104 15.82 -0.54 8.87
CA ILE A 104 15.65 -0.34 7.44
C ILE A 104 14.42 -1.10 7.00
N ASN A 105 13.57 -0.40 6.26
CA ASN A 105 12.35 -0.83 5.57
C ASN A 105 12.41 -2.30 5.12
N ALA A 106 11.89 -3.19 5.96
CA ALA A 106 11.70 -4.57 5.56
C ALA A 106 10.60 -4.60 4.48
N VAL A 107 10.78 -5.45 3.48
CA VAL A 107 9.76 -5.73 2.48
C VAL A 107 8.94 -6.89 3.00
N TRP A 108 7.63 -6.70 3.03
CA TRP A 108 6.66 -7.67 3.50
C TRP A 108 5.76 -8.10 2.36
N LEU A 109 5.25 -9.32 2.48
CA LEU A 109 4.29 -9.91 1.57
C LEU A 109 2.99 -10.20 2.32
N ILE A 110 1.85 -9.82 1.74
CA ILE A 110 0.52 -10.19 2.26
C ILE A 110 -0.34 -10.78 1.14
N PRO A 111 -1.09 -11.88 1.37
CA PRO A 111 -2.02 -12.40 0.38
C PRO A 111 -3.11 -11.37 0.05
N ALA A 112 -3.40 -11.18 -1.24
CA ALA A 112 -4.48 -10.30 -1.70
C ALA A 112 -5.86 -10.78 -1.25
N SER A 113 -6.00 -12.10 -1.02
CA SER A 113 -7.16 -12.71 -0.41
C SER A 113 -7.33 -12.39 1.08
N GLY A 114 -6.42 -11.62 1.69
CA GLY A 114 -6.29 -11.48 3.13
C GLY A 114 -5.56 -12.65 3.76
N GLY A 115 -5.01 -12.42 4.96
CA GLY A 115 -4.21 -13.39 5.69
C GLY A 115 -3.11 -12.71 6.49
N GLN A 116 -2.12 -13.50 6.92
CA GLN A 116 -0.98 -12.97 7.68
C GLN A 116 0.07 -12.38 6.74
N ALA A 117 0.53 -11.18 7.05
CA ALA A 117 1.71 -10.59 6.42
C ALA A 117 2.97 -11.29 6.92
N ARG A 118 3.95 -11.52 6.03
CA ARG A 118 5.25 -12.08 6.38
C ARG A 118 6.39 -11.24 5.83
N GLU A 119 7.50 -11.15 6.56
CA GLU A 119 8.73 -10.52 6.07
C GLU A 119 9.27 -11.36 4.90
N LEU A 120 9.60 -10.70 3.80
CA LEU A 120 10.22 -11.30 2.63
C LEU A 120 11.74 -11.12 2.68
N CYS A 121 12.18 -9.89 2.90
CA CYS A 121 13.60 -9.57 3.05
C CYS A 121 13.80 -8.23 3.76
N ARG A 122 15.01 -8.04 4.30
CA ARG A 122 15.49 -6.78 4.85
C ARG A 122 16.75 -6.38 4.10
N PRO A 123 16.75 -5.28 3.32
CA PRO A 123 17.96 -4.83 2.66
C PRO A 123 18.98 -4.38 3.72
N GLN A 124 20.24 -4.82 3.59
CA GLN A 124 21.34 -4.35 4.44
C GLN A 124 21.72 -2.91 4.03
N THR A 125 21.68 -2.02 5.02
CA THR A 125 22.15 -0.62 5.13
C THR A 125 22.26 0.27 3.87
N THR A 126 21.57 1.41 3.97
CA THR A 126 21.62 2.61 3.10
C THR A 126 21.24 2.37 1.65
N MET A 127 19.97 2.05 1.43
CA MET A 127 19.29 2.48 0.20
C MET A 127 18.54 3.79 0.44
N TYR A 128 19.19 4.74 1.12
CA TYR A 128 18.78 6.14 1.11
C TYR A 128 19.01 6.67 -0.31
N GLY A 129 18.02 6.58 -1.19
CA GLY A 129 18.09 7.26 -2.49
C GLY A 129 17.76 6.44 -3.73
N ILE A 130 17.51 5.12 -3.62
CA ILE A 130 16.55 4.57 -4.58
C ILE A 130 15.21 5.11 -4.10
N LEU A 131 14.76 6.17 -4.74
CA LEU A 131 13.35 6.50 -4.73
C LEU A 131 12.67 5.26 -5.31
N TRP A 132 12.14 4.39 -4.45
CA TRP A 132 11.10 3.45 -4.83
C TRP A 132 9.95 4.38 -5.24
N ARG A 133 9.97 4.89 -6.47
CA ARG A 133 8.87 5.69 -7.02
C ARG A 133 7.88 4.81 -7.77
N THR A 134 8.29 3.56 -7.97
CA THR A 134 7.44 2.46 -8.39
C THR A 134 8.12 1.20 -7.87
N LEU A 135 7.42 0.44 -7.02
CA LEU A 135 7.55 -1.01 -7.07
C LEU A 135 6.83 -1.40 -8.37
N ASP A 136 7.48 -1.21 -9.51
CA ASP A 136 7.00 -1.78 -10.74
C ASP A 136 7.55 -3.19 -10.79
N VAL A 137 6.65 -4.14 -10.60
CA VAL A 137 6.95 -5.51 -11.01
C VAL A 137 7.01 -5.49 -12.52
N HIS A 138 8.18 -5.81 -13.06
CA HIS A 138 8.36 -5.93 -14.50
C HIS A 138 7.33 -6.93 -15.08
N PRO A 139 6.62 -6.59 -16.18
CA PRO A 139 5.47 -7.35 -16.69
C PRO A 139 5.77 -8.82 -17.06
N ASP A 140 7.04 -9.24 -17.12
CA ASP A 140 7.44 -10.63 -17.37
C ASP A 140 7.82 -11.44 -16.11
N GLY A 141 7.78 -10.83 -14.91
CA GLY A 141 8.17 -11.47 -13.65
C GLY A 141 9.64 -11.88 -13.54
N LYS A 142 10.51 -11.36 -14.41
CA LYS A 142 11.94 -11.70 -14.50
C LYS A 142 12.82 -10.46 -14.47
N ARG A 143 12.84 -9.76 -13.33
CA ARG A 143 14.01 -9.13 -12.66
C ARG A 143 13.59 -7.90 -11.86
#